data_AF-A0A7C2UB39-F1
#
_entry.id   AF-A0A7C2UB39-F1
#
_cell.length_a   1.000
_cell.length_b   1.000
_cell.length_c   1.000
_cell.angle_alpha   90.00
_cell.angle_beta   90.00
_cell.angle_gamma   90.00
#
_symmetry.space_group_name_H-M   'P 1'
#
loop_
_entity.id
_entity.type
_entity.pdbx_description
1 polymer ?
#
loop_
_entity_poly.entity_id
_entity_poly.type
_entity_poly.pdbx_seq_one_letter_code
_entity_poly.pdbx_strand_id
1 'polypeptide(L)'
;AGVPSIVYGLLGLALFVRAMDLGRTVLAGALTLSLVVLPIVIVSAREGLRAVPYSIREASLALGATPWQTVWHQVLPAALGPMMTGVILALSRAIGETAPLITVGALLFVPFDPRGPMDSFTVLPIQIFDWISRPQPAFHQAAAAGIIVLLAVLLGMNAVAIALRYWSERRRQW
;
A
#
# COMPACT_ATOMS: atom_id res chain seq x y z
N ALA A 1 -6.70 18.05 2.28
CA ALA A 1 -5.98 17.58 1.08
C ALA A 1 -4.65 18.32 1.06
N GLY A 2 -3.55 17.70 1.49
CA GLY A 2 -2.40 18.49 1.96
C GLY A 2 -1.25 18.64 0.97
N VAL A 3 -0.79 17.52 0.40
CA VAL A 3 0.53 17.47 -0.25
C VAL A 3 0.43 16.61 -1.50
N PRO A 4 0.80 17.13 -2.69
CA PRO A 4 0.86 16.34 -3.92
C PRO A 4 1.79 15.13 -3.78
N SER A 5 1.44 13.98 -4.39
CA SER A 5 2.24 12.74 -4.29
C SER A 5 3.68 12.89 -4.81
N ILE A 6 3.91 13.82 -5.75
CA ILE A 6 5.24 14.22 -6.24
C ILE A 6 6.14 14.72 -5.11
N VAL A 7 5.61 15.48 -4.15
CA VAL A 7 6.40 16.05 -3.05
C VAL A 7 6.92 14.95 -2.14
N TYR A 8 6.13 13.91 -1.88
CA TYR A 8 6.59 12.73 -1.14
C TYR A 8 7.67 11.96 -1.88
N GLY A 9 7.58 11.92 -3.21
CA GLY A 9 8.62 11.31 -4.03
C GLY A 9 9.94 12.11 -4.03
N LEU A 10 9.88 13.44 -4.06
CA LEU A 10 11.05 14.30 -3.88
C LEU A 10 11.66 14.17 -2.48
N LEU A 11 10.81 14.04 -1.45
CA LEU A 11 11.26 13.76 -0.09
C LEU A 11 11.96 12.40 0.00
N GLY A 12 11.41 11.36 -0.64
CA GLY A 12 12.03 10.05 -0.72
C GLY A 12 13.37 10.07 -1.46
N LEU A 13 13.48 10.83 -2.55
CA LEU A 13 14.75 11.06 -3.24
C LEU A 13 15.78 11.74 -2.32
N ALA A 14 15.38 12.81 -1.63
CA ALA A 14 16.28 13.54 -0.75
C ALA A 14 16.75 12.69 0.44
N LEU A 15 15.83 11.97 1.08
CA LEU A 15 16.08 11.22 2.30
C LEU A 15 16.74 9.85 2.02
N PHE A 16 16.10 9.02 1.20
CA PHE A 16 16.54 7.64 1.01
C PHE A 16 17.64 7.52 -0.04
N VAL A 17 17.48 8.20 -1.18
CA VAL A 17 18.45 8.09 -2.28
C VAL A 17 19.71 8.92 -2.00
N ARG A 18 19.56 10.17 -1.52
CA ARG A 18 20.70 11.07 -1.30
C ARG A 18 21.25 11.03 0.12
N ALA A 19 20.42 11.18 1.16
CA ALA A 19 20.94 11.26 2.53
C ALA A 19 21.40 9.90 3.09
N MET A 20 20.72 8.81 2.72
CA MET A 20 21.08 7.44 3.14
C MET A 20 21.93 6.68 2.10
N ASP A 21 22.26 7.31 0.96
CA ASP A 21 23.04 6.75 -0.14
C ASP A 21 22.55 5.36 -0.63
N LEU A 22 21.24 5.10 -0.54
CA LEU A 22 20.66 3.81 -0.95
C LEU A 22 20.59 3.65 -2.48
N GLY A 23 20.87 4.70 -3.24
CA GLY A 23 20.73 4.70 -4.70
C GLY A 23 19.28 4.54 -5.16
N ARG A 24 19.10 4.33 -6.48
CA ARG A 24 17.78 4.12 -7.11
C ARG A 24 17.36 2.65 -7.03
N THR A 25 17.19 2.16 -5.82
CA THR A 25 17.01 0.73 -5.53
C THR A 25 15.59 0.38 -5.12
N VAL A 26 15.23 -0.91 -5.20
CA VAL A 26 13.92 -1.42 -4.76
C VAL A 26 13.60 -0.93 -3.35
N LEU A 27 14.56 -0.97 -2.43
CA LEU A 27 14.38 -0.53 -1.05
C LEU A 27 14.04 0.96 -0.96
N ALA A 28 14.78 1.83 -1.66
CA ALA A 28 14.49 3.26 -1.68
C ALA A 28 13.10 3.57 -2.25
N GLY A 29 12.69 2.83 -3.30
CA GLY A 29 11.33 2.90 -3.86
C GLY A 29 10.26 2.45 -2.87
N ALA A 30 10.47 1.32 -2.20
CA ALA A 30 9.53 0.77 -1.21
C ALA A 30 9.38 1.68 0.01
N LEU A 31 10.47 2.26 0.51
CA LEU A 31 10.43 3.23 1.61
C LEU A 31 9.69 4.50 1.21
N THR A 32 9.90 4.99 -0.01
CA THR A 32 9.19 6.18 -0.51
C THR A 32 7.69 5.93 -0.66
N LEU A 33 7.29 4.80 -1.24
CA LEU A 33 5.87 4.41 -1.30
C LEU A 33 5.27 4.23 0.10
N SER A 34 6.04 3.66 1.03
CA SER A 34 5.59 3.51 2.42
C SER A 34 5.24 4.87 3.03
N LEU A 35 6.02 5.92 2.78
CA LEU A 35 5.69 7.28 3.23
C LEU A 35 4.39 7.83 2.61
N VAL A 36 4.13 7.53 1.34
CA VAL A 36 2.89 7.95 0.65
C VAL A 36 1.66 7.25 1.22
N VAL A 37 1.80 5.97 1.56
CA VAL A 37 0.70 5.10 2.01
C VAL A 37 0.46 5.23 3.52
N LEU A 38 1.48 5.63 4.28
CA LEU A 38 1.44 5.71 5.74
C LEU A 38 0.24 6.51 6.29
N PRO A 39 -0.10 7.71 5.78
CA PRO A 39 -1.26 8.46 6.29
C PRO A 39 -2.58 7.72 6.10
N ILE A 40 -2.73 7.00 4.99
CA ILE A 40 -3.94 6.23 4.67
C ILE A 40 -4.07 5.06 5.64
N VAL A 41 -2.96 4.35 5.88
CA VAL A 41 -2.89 3.24 6.85
C VAL A 41 -3.19 3.72 8.26
N ILE A 42 -2.66 4.88 8.68
CA ILE A 42 -2.94 5.48 10.00
C ILE A 42 -4.43 5.78 10.16
N VAL A 43 -5.06 6.38 9.16
CA VAL A 43 -6.50 6.70 9.21
C VAL A 43 -7.33 5.41 9.31
N SER A 44 -7.03 4.42 8.47
CA SER A 44 -7.71 3.11 8.52
C SER A 44 -7.52 2.41 9.87
N ALA A 45 -6.30 2.45 10.44
CA ALA A 45 -6.03 1.91 11.76
C ALA A 45 -6.89 2.59 12.83
N ARG A 46 -6.97 3.92 12.81
CA ARG A 46 -7.76 4.69 13.77
C ARG A 46 -9.26 4.42 13.63
N GLU A 47 -9.77 4.32 12.42
CA GLU A 47 -11.17 3.98 12.16
C GLU A 47 -11.51 2.56 12.64
N GLY A 48 -10.62 1.60 12.39
CA GLY A 48 -10.78 0.23 12.89
C GLY A 48 -10.83 0.16 14.42
N LEU A 49 -9.95 0.89 15.13
CA LEU A 49 -9.97 0.97 16.60
C LEU A 49 -11.22 1.65 17.14
N ARG A 50 -11.68 2.72 16.47
CA ARG A 50 -12.88 3.48 16.86
C ARG A 50 -14.16 2.68 16.64
N ALA A 51 -14.16 1.75 15.69
CA ALA A 51 -15.31 0.88 15.43
C ALA A 51 -15.56 -0.16 16.55
N VAL A 52 -14.67 -0.30 17.53
CA VAL A 52 -14.85 -1.20 18.67
C VAL A 52 -15.63 -0.49 19.79
N PRO A 53 -16.83 -0.96 20.17
CA PRO A 53 -17.62 -0.38 21.26
C PRO A 53 -16.84 -0.25 22.57
N TYR A 54 -17.08 0.82 23.32
CA TYR A 54 -16.47 1.03 24.64
C TYR A 54 -16.90 -0.01 25.68
N SER A 55 -18.13 -0.53 25.57
CA SER A 55 -18.67 -1.55 26.48
C SER A 55 -17.78 -2.80 26.59
N ILE A 56 -17.14 -3.19 25.49
CA ILE A 56 -16.22 -4.33 25.45
C ILE A 56 -14.97 -4.08 26.30
N ARG A 57 -14.49 -2.83 26.30
CA ARG A 57 -13.32 -2.41 27.06
C ARG A 57 -13.65 -2.37 28.55
N GLU A 58 -14.80 -1.79 28.89
CA GLU A 58 -15.31 -1.71 30.26
C GLU A 58 -15.58 -3.10 30.84
N ALA A 59 -16.20 -3.99 30.07
CA ALA A 59 -16.43 -5.38 30.49
C ALA A 59 -15.12 -6.13 30.76
N SER A 60 -14.11 -5.95 29.89
CA SER A 60 -12.79 -6.55 30.09
C SER A 60 -12.10 -6.04 31.36
N LEU A 61 -12.16 -4.72 31.62
CA LEU A 61 -11.58 -4.12 32.81
C LEU A 61 -12.35 -4.53 34.09
N ALA A 62 -13.68 -4.65 34.03
CA ALA A 62 -14.51 -5.09 35.15
C ALA A 62 -14.23 -6.55 35.56
N LEU A 63 -13.77 -7.38 34.63
CA LEU A 63 -13.30 -8.74 34.90
C LEU A 63 -11.88 -8.80 35.49
N GLY A 64 -11.27 -7.66 35.79
CA GLY A 64 -9.92 -7.56 36.35
C GLY A 64 -8.80 -7.66 35.33
N ALA A 65 -9.09 -7.54 34.02
CA ALA A 65 -8.05 -7.50 33.01
C ALA A 65 -7.27 -6.17 33.07
N THR A 66 -5.98 -6.23 32.75
CA THR A 66 -5.16 -5.03 32.59
C THR A 66 -5.47 -4.33 31.25
N PRO A 67 -5.25 -3.01 31.14
CA PRO A 67 -5.44 -2.29 29.88
C PRO A 67 -4.67 -2.90 28.70
N TRP A 68 -3.49 -3.46 28.95
CA TRP A 68 -2.69 -4.14 27.93
C TRP A 68 -3.35 -5.45 27.45
N GLN A 69 -3.88 -6.26 28.38
CA GLN A 69 -4.63 -7.47 28.04
C GLN A 69 -5.89 -7.13 27.25
N THR A 70 -6.64 -6.10 27.64
CA THR A 70 -7.82 -5.62 26.91
C THR A 70 -7.47 -5.20 25.49
N VAL A 71 -6.35 -4.48 25.29
CA VAL A 71 -5.91 -4.07 23.95
C VAL A 71 -5.57 -5.29 23.09
N TRP A 72 -4.72 -6.20 23.59
CA TRP A 72 -4.25 -7.34 22.79
C TRP A 72 -5.29 -8.40 22.49
N HIS A 73 -6.14 -8.73 23.47
CA HIS A 73 -7.07 -9.87 23.35
C HIS A 73 -8.46 -9.45 22.87
N GLN A 74 -8.85 -8.20 23.10
CA GLN A 74 -10.21 -7.78 22.88
C GLN A 74 -10.33 -6.69 21.81
N VAL A 75 -9.55 -5.62 21.91
CA VAL A 75 -9.66 -4.47 21.00
C VAL A 75 -8.98 -4.75 19.67
N LEU A 76 -7.74 -5.19 19.69
CA LEU A 76 -6.96 -5.40 18.47
C LEU A 76 -7.62 -6.45 17.56
N PRO A 77 -8.00 -7.67 18.04
CA PRO A 77 -8.61 -8.68 17.19
C PRO A 77 -9.97 -8.24 16.65
N ALA A 78 -10.75 -7.51 17.46
CA ALA A 78 -12.01 -6.94 17.00
C ALA A 78 -11.79 -5.89 15.90
N ALA A 79 -10.76 -5.04 16.03
CA ALA A 79 -10.44 -3.98 15.07
C ALA A 79 -9.78 -4.47 13.77
N LEU A 80 -9.14 -5.65 13.76
CA LEU A 80 -8.38 -6.17 12.61
C LEU A 80 -9.17 -6.18 11.29
N GLY A 81 -10.45 -6.55 11.31
CA GLY A 81 -11.25 -6.66 10.08
C GLY A 81 -11.35 -5.36 9.27
N PRO A 82 -11.89 -4.26 9.83
CA PRO A 82 -11.91 -2.97 9.14
C PRO A 82 -10.51 -2.41 8.85
N MET A 83 -9.54 -2.64 9.74
CA MET A 83 -8.15 -2.22 9.49
C MET A 83 -7.56 -2.89 8.25
N MET A 84 -7.70 -4.22 8.13
CA MET A 84 -7.18 -5.00 7.01
C MET A 84 -7.81 -4.53 5.69
N THR A 85 -9.11 -4.28 5.68
CA THR A 85 -9.80 -3.74 4.51
C THR A 85 -9.17 -2.41 4.07
N GLY A 86 -9.00 -1.46 4.97
CA GLY A 86 -8.44 -0.16 4.61
C GLY A 86 -6.95 -0.21 4.26
N VAL A 87 -6.17 -1.11 4.86
CA VAL A 87 -4.79 -1.38 4.45
C VAL A 87 -4.73 -1.93 3.02
N ILE A 88 -5.58 -2.89 2.66
CA ILE A 88 -5.61 -3.44 1.30
C ILE A 88 -6.00 -2.35 0.29
N LEU A 89 -7.00 -1.52 0.60
CA LEU A 89 -7.38 -0.40 -0.26
C LEU A 89 -6.24 0.63 -0.41
N ALA A 90 -5.49 0.88 0.66
CA ALA A 90 -4.32 1.76 0.61
C ALA A 90 -3.22 1.20 -0.30
N LEU A 91 -2.96 -0.11 -0.23
CA LEU A 91 -2.01 -0.80 -1.10
C LEU A 91 -2.46 -0.82 -2.56
N SER A 92 -3.74 -1.12 -2.82
CA SER A 92 -4.32 -1.05 -4.17
C SER A 92 -4.13 0.33 -4.79
N ARG A 93 -4.31 1.39 -4.00
CA ARG A 93 -4.05 2.77 -4.44
C ARG A 93 -2.56 3.00 -4.71
N ALA A 94 -1.69 2.52 -3.83
CA ALA A 94 -0.24 2.68 -3.95
C ALA A 94 0.33 2.06 -5.23
N ILE A 95 -0.17 0.89 -5.64
CA ILE A 95 0.23 0.20 -6.87
C ILE A 95 -0.05 1.06 -8.12
N GLY A 96 -1.11 1.86 -8.07
CA GLY A 96 -1.46 2.80 -9.14
C GLY A 96 -0.73 4.15 -9.09
N GLU A 97 -0.01 4.46 -8.00
CA GLU A 97 0.69 5.75 -7.85
C GLU A 97 2.08 5.69 -8.48
N THR A 98 2.23 6.35 -9.63
CA THR A 98 3.49 6.38 -10.40
C THR A 98 4.31 7.63 -10.16
N ALA A 99 3.63 8.75 -9.86
CA ALA A 99 4.23 10.05 -9.66
C ALA A 99 5.40 10.06 -8.65
N PRO A 100 5.28 9.49 -7.44
CA PRO A 100 6.40 9.49 -6.49
C PRO A 100 7.58 8.66 -7.00
N LEU A 101 7.33 7.53 -7.66
CA LEU A 101 8.40 6.64 -8.13
C LEU A 101 9.21 7.25 -9.27
N ILE A 102 8.56 7.93 -10.21
CA ILE A 102 9.25 8.67 -11.28
C ILE A 102 10.20 9.71 -10.68
N THR A 103 9.76 10.41 -9.64
CA THR A 103 10.58 11.46 -9.00
C THR A 103 11.75 10.93 -8.17
N VAL A 104 11.62 9.73 -7.58
CA VAL A 104 12.73 9.01 -6.92
C VAL A 104 13.76 8.51 -7.93
N GLY A 105 13.41 8.52 -9.22
CA GLY A 105 14.28 8.09 -10.30
C GLY A 105 14.13 6.61 -10.63
N ALA A 106 12.93 6.03 -10.45
CA ALA A 106 12.62 4.73 -11.02
C ALA A 106 13.01 4.73 -12.52
N LEU A 107 13.80 3.74 -12.92
CA LEU A 107 14.33 3.70 -14.27
C LEU A 107 13.20 3.36 -15.24
N LEU A 108 13.12 4.09 -16.35
CA LEU A 108 12.18 3.80 -17.44
C LEU A 108 12.45 2.44 -18.08
N PHE A 109 13.67 1.94 -17.94
CA PHE A 109 14.10 0.66 -18.48
C PHE A 109 15.14 0.02 -17.56
N VAL A 110 14.85 -1.18 -17.08
CA VAL A 110 15.81 -2.02 -16.34
C VAL A 110 16.06 -3.28 -17.19
N PRO A 111 17.29 -3.53 -17.65
CA PRO A 111 17.59 -4.67 -18.52
C PRO A 111 17.63 -6.02 -17.79
N PHE A 112 17.59 -6.03 -16.45
CA PHE A 112 17.70 -7.24 -15.62
C PHE A 112 16.68 -7.23 -14.49
N ASP A 113 16.11 -8.41 -14.19
CA ASP A 113 15.24 -8.56 -13.05
C ASP A 113 16.00 -8.30 -11.74
N PRO A 114 15.43 -7.54 -10.79
CA PRO A 114 16.04 -7.35 -9.48
C PRO A 114 16.13 -8.69 -8.75
N ARG A 115 17.34 -9.09 -8.37
CA ARG A 115 17.63 -10.30 -7.59
C ARG A 115 17.75 -10.00 -6.09
N GLY A 116 18.00 -8.75 -5.74
CA GLY A 116 18.12 -8.28 -4.37
C GLY A 116 17.41 -6.92 -4.11
N PRO A 117 17.22 -6.57 -2.83
CA PRO A 117 16.56 -5.32 -2.43
C PRO A 117 17.33 -4.04 -2.80
N MET A 118 18.64 -4.17 -3.09
CA MET A 118 19.51 -3.08 -3.55
C MET A 118 19.65 -3.02 -5.07
N ASP A 119 18.90 -3.82 -5.80
CA ASP A 119 18.93 -3.75 -7.26
C ASP A 119 18.04 -2.62 -7.77
N SER A 120 18.33 -2.19 -9.01
CA SER A 120 17.50 -1.22 -9.71
C SER A 120 16.13 -1.79 -10.02
N PHE A 121 15.11 -0.94 -10.03
CA PHE A 121 13.73 -1.36 -10.20
C PHE A 121 12.98 -0.51 -11.21
N THR A 122 11.95 -1.12 -11.80
CA THR A 122 10.88 -0.46 -12.54
C THR A 122 9.56 -0.95 -11.97
N VAL A 123 8.47 -0.24 -12.27
CA VAL A 123 7.12 -0.65 -11.92
C VAL A 123 6.27 -0.79 -13.17
N LEU A 124 5.30 -1.72 -13.11
CA LEU A 124 4.44 -2.05 -14.24
C LEU A 124 3.81 -0.82 -14.91
N PRO A 125 3.27 0.19 -14.21
CA PRO A 125 2.68 1.34 -14.89
C PRO A 125 3.70 2.19 -15.67
N ILE A 126 4.93 2.33 -15.16
CA ILE A 126 6.02 3.02 -15.87
C ILE A 126 6.40 2.22 -17.11
N GLN A 127 6.48 0.89 -16.98
CA GLN A 127 6.80 -0.01 -18.09
C GLN A 127 5.74 0.01 -19.20
N ILE A 128 4.45 0.04 -18.82
CA ILE A 128 3.33 0.19 -19.76
C ILE A 128 3.43 1.52 -20.51
N PHE A 129 3.73 2.62 -19.80
CA PHE A 129 3.90 3.92 -20.43
C PHE A 129 5.07 3.95 -21.43
N ASP A 130 6.20 3.33 -21.07
CA ASP A 130 7.34 3.18 -21.98
C ASP A 130 6.98 2.37 -23.23
N TRP A 131 6.28 1.24 -23.07
CA TRP A 131 5.88 0.39 -24.19
C TRP A 131 4.89 1.05 -25.14
N ILE A 132 3.92 1.82 -24.64
CA ILE A 132 2.96 2.57 -25.47
C ILE A 132 3.65 3.68 -26.27
N SER A 133 4.71 4.25 -25.72
CA SER A 133 5.45 5.33 -26.38
C SER A 133 6.32 4.84 -27.54
N ARG A 134 6.50 3.52 -27.71
CA ARG A 134 7.33 2.93 -28.76
C ARG A 134 6.51 2.61 -30.02
N PRO A 135 6.95 2.99 -31.23
CA PRO A 135 6.16 2.81 -32.46
C PRO A 135 5.90 1.36 -32.91
N GLN A 136 6.52 0.37 -32.26
CA GLN A 136 6.57 -0.99 -32.77
C GLN A 136 5.34 -1.78 -32.28
N PRO A 137 4.65 -2.52 -33.17
CA PRO A 137 3.38 -3.17 -32.83
C PRO A 137 3.51 -4.24 -31.74
N ALA A 138 4.68 -4.88 -31.61
CA ALA A 138 4.96 -5.83 -30.54
C ALA A 138 4.91 -5.17 -29.14
N PHE A 139 5.37 -3.91 -29.00
CA PHE A 139 5.30 -3.19 -27.72
C PHE A 139 3.87 -2.78 -27.37
N HIS A 140 3.02 -2.47 -28.34
CA HIS A 140 1.60 -2.21 -28.09
C HIS A 140 0.87 -3.46 -27.57
N GLN A 141 1.18 -4.65 -28.10
CA GLN A 141 0.62 -5.91 -27.60
C GLN A 141 1.09 -6.19 -26.17
N ALA A 142 2.38 -6.00 -25.87
CA ALA A 142 2.92 -6.14 -24.53
C ALA A 142 2.30 -5.13 -23.53
N ALA A 143 2.11 -3.88 -23.95
CA ALA A 143 1.44 -2.86 -23.15
C ALA A 143 -0.01 -3.22 -22.84
N ALA A 144 -0.77 -3.69 -23.84
CA ALA A 144 -2.15 -4.13 -23.65
C ALA A 144 -2.22 -5.30 -22.66
N ALA A 145 -1.33 -6.30 -22.80
CA ALA A 145 -1.23 -7.41 -21.85
C ALA A 145 -0.88 -6.91 -20.44
N GLY A 146 0.09 -5.99 -20.32
CA GLY A 146 0.47 -5.38 -19.05
C GLY A 146 -0.67 -4.63 -18.36
N ILE A 147 -1.48 -3.88 -19.12
CA ILE A 147 -2.69 -3.21 -18.62
C ILE A 147 -3.69 -4.24 -18.08
N ILE A 148 -3.96 -5.31 -18.83
CA ILE A 148 -4.89 -6.36 -18.40
C ILE A 148 -4.41 -7.01 -17.11
N VAL A 149 -3.12 -7.33 -17.00
CA VAL A 149 -2.53 -7.90 -15.77
C VAL A 149 -2.67 -6.93 -14.60
N LEU A 150 -2.31 -5.65 -14.80
CA LEU A 150 -2.44 -4.62 -13.77
C LEU A 150 -3.89 -4.46 -13.30
N LEU A 151 -4.84 -4.42 -14.23
CA LEU A 151 -6.27 -4.36 -13.92
C LEU A 151 -6.74 -5.61 -13.19
N ALA A 152 -6.32 -6.81 -13.60
CA ALA A 152 -6.68 -8.05 -12.92
C ALA A 152 -6.18 -8.07 -11.48
N VAL A 153 -4.94 -7.62 -11.23
CA VAL A 153 -4.37 -7.50 -9.88
C VAL A 153 -5.16 -6.48 -9.05
N LEU A 154 -5.42 -5.29 -9.59
CA LEU A 154 -6.17 -4.25 -8.89
C LEU A 154 -7.59 -4.71 -8.56
N LEU A 155 -8.32 -5.28 -9.52
CA LEU A 155 -9.66 -5.80 -9.31
C LEU A 155 -9.66 -6.94 -8.29
N GLY A 156 -8.68 -7.86 -8.39
CA GLY A 156 -8.51 -8.94 -7.43
C GLY A 156 -8.29 -8.44 -6.00
N MET A 157 -7.37 -7.50 -5.79
CA MET A 157 -7.11 -6.91 -4.47
C MET A 157 -8.33 -6.19 -3.90
N ASN A 158 -9.03 -5.40 -4.72
CA ASN A 158 -10.24 -4.71 -4.28
C ASN A 158 -11.38 -5.68 -3.97
N ALA A 159 -11.57 -6.73 -4.77
CA ALA A 159 -12.55 -7.78 -4.51
C ALA A 159 -12.26 -8.51 -3.19
N VAL A 160 -10.99 -8.85 -2.92
CA VAL A 160 -10.57 -9.45 -1.65
C VAL A 160 -10.83 -8.50 -0.48
N ALA A 161 -10.56 -7.20 -0.63
CA ALA A 161 -10.86 -6.20 0.40
C ALA A 161 -12.36 -6.16 0.74
N ILE A 162 -13.22 -6.17 -0.29
CA ILE A 162 -14.67 -6.18 -0.11
C ILE A 162 -15.15 -7.48 0.54
N ALA A 163 -14.63 -8.63 0.12
CA ALA A 163 -14.98 -9.92 0.70
C ALA A 163 -14.59 -10.02 2.19
N LEU A 164 -13.40 -9.54 2.56
CA LEU A 164 -12.94 -9.48 3.94
C LEU A 164 -13.81 -8.55 4.80
N ARG A 165 -14.19 -7.39 4.25
CA ARG A 165 -15.11 -6.48 4.91
C ARG A 165 -16.45 -7.14 5.21
N TYR A 166 -17.05 -7.77 4.19
CA TYR A 166 -18.33 -8.46 4.33
C TYR A 166 -18.26 -9.58 5.39
N TRP A 167 -17.20 -10.39 5.37
CA TRP A 167 -16.99 -11.44 6.36
C TRP A 167 -16.77 -10.89 7.78
N SER A 168 -16.01 -9.80 7.92
CA SER A 168 -15.78 -9.15 9.20
C SER A 168 -17.07 -8.55 9.77
N GLU A 169 -17.92 -7.95 8.94
CA GLU A 169 -19.21 -7.39 9.37
C GLU A 169 -20.16 -8.50 9.84
N ARG A 170 -20.16 -9.65 9.17
CA ARG A 170 -20.99 -10.81 9.54
C ARG A 170 -20.61 -11.43 10.90
N ARG A 171 -19.34 -11.32 11.31
CA ARG A 171 -18.87 -11.73 12.65
C ARG A 171 -19.16 -10.69 13.76
N ARG A 172 -19.61 -9.48 13.40
CA ARG A 172 -19.85 -8.36 14.31
C ARG A 172 -21.35 -8.16 14.60
N GLN A 173 -22.13 -9.23 14.64
CA GLN A 173 -23.45 -9.17 15.29
C GLN A 173 -23.23 -9.20 16.80
N TRP A 174 -22.94 -8.02 17.35
CA TRP A 174 -22.97 -7.72 18.78
C TRP A 174 -24.40 -7.36 19.17
#